data_AF-A0A8H3B7V2-F1
#
_entry.id   AF-A0A8H3B7V2-F1
#
_cell.length_a   1.000
_cell.length_b   1.000
_cell.length_c   1.000
_cell.angle_alpha   90.00
_cell.angle_beta   90.00
_cell.angle_gamma   90.00
#
_symmetry.space_group_name_H-M   'P 1'
#
loop_
_entity.id
_entity.type
_entity.pdbx_description
1 polymer ?
#
loop_
_entity_poly.entity_id
_entity_poly.type
_entity_poly.pdbx_seq_one_letter_code
_entity_poly.pdbx_strand_id
1 'polypeptide(L)'
;MSEHQTQGNVVKQLALALNRIRATPPRIISSPPTQPRRASVSLIIHVRPPAHLLARADLLPPTPPTLNDFFRLDWVNHPESVAELLYIRREGRDGKGAESHVAFPGGRSEEGDEGALYTAMRQTWEEIGLDLADSEWACVGQLDDREITTSLGKRLLMILSPFVFLHLSPHPPHIDLQEDSQTTVHAIPLQFLPPFNRKPRTTFVDIDIASRLAPRNSFARVFVRSLIGNMKFGAVLLPPRTAIAGPAASSTHEEDLKLWGLTLGMTLDLVQNMLEKMSTRPVAPTAASAVFLGEGAASMTSIFPRFSIPDVNLWIWVFGKRYRDVIRGWEASMAQPGTNDRRINWSGSALNAFYGASNPDITLIQIMSNTVKITVSQADIAKMIDLALLQPNMTDEEIRAGLETAKKFKTATACIKPYSIPMAKEILAGSGVLICPVIGFPHGNSTTKVKVFEATEAVKSGGHEIDMVINVGKALSGEWEYVEEEIKQINDAVVGGGAILKVIFENDYLKDEHIIKLCEICTKIGVAFVKTSTGYGFKKQSNGMYSYDGATIPHLALMRKHCPPSVQVKAAGGVKTLDDLLRVRAMGITRVGASAAPAIIAEAGKRGIGETPVEVEVVLDGAVSGGGY
;
A
#
# COMPACT_ATOMS: atom_id res chain seq x y z
N MET A 1 35.06 -26.27 4.60
CA MET A 1 35.80 -25.21 3.89
C MET A 1 36.58 -24.45 4.94
N SER A 2 37.88 -24.22 4.72
CA SER A 2 38.65 -23.35 5.63
C SER A 2 38.09 -21.92 5.58
N GLU A 3 38.26 -21.14 6.64
CA GLU A 3 37.79 -19.73 6.69
C GLU A 3 38.25 -18.93 5.47
N HIS A 4 39.51 -19.14 5.03
CA HIS A 4 40.10 -18.56 3.83
C HIS A 4 39.37 -18.90 2.51
N GLN A 5 38.80 -20.10 2.37
CA GLN A 5 38.00 -20.48 1.18
C GLN A 5 36.62 -19.81 1.18
N THR A 6 36.07 -19.50 2.35
CA THR A 6 34.77 -18.84 2.48
C THR A 6 34.90 -17.35 2.12
N GLN A 7 36.00 -16.71 2.53
CA GLN A 7 36.29 -15.29 2.29
C GLN A 7 36.43 -14.94 0.80
N GLY A 8 37.27 -15.66 0.06
CA GLY A 8 37.44 -15.46 -1.38
C GLY A 8 36.18 -15.76 -2.22
N ASN A 9 35.19 -16.45 -1.66
CA ASN A 9 33.89 -16.66 -2.27
C ASN A 9 32.98 -15.43 -2.10
N VAL A 10 33.02 -14.76 -0.95
CA VAL A 10 32.17 -13.59 -0.65
C VAL A 10 32.47 -12.42 -1.59
N VAL A 11 33.74 -12.13 -1.90
CA VAL A 11 34.11 -11.05 -2.84
C VAL A 11 33.61 -11.33 -4.26
N LYS A 12 33.70 -12.59 -4.72
CA LYS A 12 33.15 -12.99 -6.03
C LYS A 12 31.63 -12.86 -6.09
N GLN A 13 30.96 -13.29 -5.03
CA GLN A 13 29.51 -13.15 -4.88
C GLN A 13 29.08 -11.69 -4.81
N LEU A 14 29.88 -10.82 -4.18
CA LEU A 14 29.69 -9.38 -4.20
C LEU A 14 29.80 -8.83 -5.63
N ALA A 15 30.82 -9.23 -6.39
CA ALA A 15 30.98 -8.80 -7.79
C ALA A 15 29.74 -9.14 -8.65
N LEU A 16 29.16 -10.32 -8.45
CA LEU A 16 27.91 -10.72 -9.11
C LEU A 16 26.73 -9.85 -8.66
N ALA A 17 26.62 -9.56 -7.36
CA ALA A 17 25.54 -8.75 -6.82
C ALA A 17 25.56 -7.32 -7.38
N LEU A 18 26.72 -6.67 -7.36
CA LEU A 18 26.84 -5.29 -7.83
C LEU A 18 26.57 -5.16 -9.33
N ASN A 19 27.00 -6.15 -10.12
CA ASN A 19 26.64 -6.21 -11.54
C ASN A 19 25.13 -6.40 -11.76
N ARG A 20 24.46 -7.22 -10.95
CA ARG A 20 22.99 -7.41 -11.02
C ARG A 20 22.23 -6.15 -10.62
N ILE A 21 22.65 -5.49 -9.54
CA ILE A 21 22.05 -4.23 -9.07
C ILE A 21 22.18 -3.15 -10.14
N ARG A 22 23.35 -3.04 -10.76
CA ARG A 22 23.59 -2.09 -11.86
C ARG A 22 22.74 -2.37 -13.10
N ALA A 23 22.51 -3.65 -13.43
CA ALA A 23 21.78 -4.06 -14.63
C ALA A 23 20.26 -4.16 -14.45
N THR A 24 19.77 -4.20 -13.22
CA THR A 24 18.34 -4.41 -12.91
C THR A 24 17.73 -3.08 -12.48
N PRO A 25 16.74 -2.54 -13.21
CA PRO A 25 16.07 -1.32 -12.79
C PRO A 25 15.35 -1.54 -11.45
N PRO A 26 15.51 -0.63 -10.47
CA PRO A 26 14.82 -0.75 -9.18
C PRO A 26 13.33 -0.49 -9.34
N ARG A 27 12.53 -1.07 -8.43
CA ARG A 27 11.15 -0.64 -8.22
C ARG A 27 11.15 0.75 -7.59
N ILE A 28 10.73 1.75 -8.35
CA ILE A 28 10.50 3.11 -7.84
C ILE A 28 9.04 3.25 -7.41
N ILE A 29 8.81 3.74 -6.18
CA ILE A 29 7.48 3.98 -5.64
C ILE A 29 7.19 5.48 -5.79
N SER A 30 6.04 5.83 -6.38
CA SER A 30 5.66 7.24 -6.57
C SER A 30 5.16 7.86 -5.26
N SER A 31 5.55 9.11 -4.98
CA SER A 31 5.07 9.84 -3.81
C SER A 31 3.64 10.34 -4.03
N PRO A 32 2.71 10.20 -3.07
CA PRO A 32 1.39 10.83 -3.17
C PRO A 32 1.52 12.36 -3.21
N PRO A 33 0.70 13.08 -4.01
CA PRO A 33 0.77 14.55 -4.11
C PRO A 33 0.57 15.29 -2.79
N THR A 34 -0.05 14.64 -1.80
CA THR A 34 -0.38 15.23 -0.50
C THR A 34 0.69 15.02 0.57
N GLN A 35 1.72 14.19 0.32
CA GLN A 35 2.82 13.94 1.26
C GLN A 35 4.14 13.57 0.55
N PRO A 36 4.99 14.54 0.18
CA PRO A 36 6.21 14.30 -0.60
C PRO A 36 7.38 13.72 0.22
N ARG A 37 7.17 13.22 1.45
CA ARG A 37 8.29 12.87 2.35
C ARG A 37 9.07 11.67 1.78
N ARG A 38 10.24 11.94 1.21
CA ARG A 38 11.24 10.96 0.82
C ARG A 38 12.42 10.98 1.78
N ALA A 39 13.08 9.84 1.87
CA ALA A 39 14.41 9.73 2.45
C ALA A 39 15.25 8.82 1.58
N SER A 40 16.56 8.98 1.68
CA SER A 40 17.52 8.11 1.02
C SER A 40 18.58 7.65 2.00
N VAL A 41 19.11 6.46 1.77
CA VAL A 41 20.20 5.88 2.57
C VAL A 41 21.27 5.28 1.67
N SER A 42 22.50 5.25 2.18
CA SER A 42 23.67 4.76 1.46
C SER A 42 24.16 3.44 2.06
N LEU A 43 24.10 2.38 1.28
CA LEU A 43 24.78 1.11 1.56
C LEU A 43 26.20 1.22 1.04
N ILE A 44 27.15 1.40 1.95
CA ILE A 44 28.54 1.70 1.62
C ILE A 44 29.39 0.44 1.79
N ILE A 45 30.01 -0.01 0.72
CA ILE A 45 30.75 -1.26 0.65
C ILE A 45 32.24 -0.97 0.45
N HIS A 46 33.07 -1.63 1.25
CA HIS A 46 34.53 -1.54 1.18
C HIS A 46 35.13 -2.94 1.10
N VAL A 47 36.13 -3.13 0.25
CA VAL A 47 36.94 -4.36 0.24
C VAL A 47 38.27 -4.04 0.89
N ARG A 48 38.53 -4.60 2.07
CA ARG A 48 39.76 -4.38 2.81
C ARG A 48 40.80 -5.47 2.46
N PRO A 49 41.96 -5.11 1.91
CA PRO A 49 43.04 -6.07 1.70
C PRO A 49 43.73 -6.44 3.02
N PRO A 50 44.54 -7.52 3.04
CA PRO A 50 45.37 -7.85 4.20
C PRO A 50 46.43 -6.77 4.46
N ALA A 51 46.79 -6.60 5.73
CA ALA A 51 47.65 -5.49 6.20
C ALA A 51 49.02 -5.42 5.49
N HIS A 52 49.57 -6.55 5.09
CA HIS A 52 50.87 -6.61 4.40
C HIS A 52 50.81 -6.06 2.96
N LEU A 53 49.63 -6.05 2.32
CA LEU A 53 49.45 -5.44 0.99
C LEU A 53 49.26 -3.92 1.11
N LEU A 54 48.57 -3.43 2.15
CA LEU A 54 48.33 -1.99 2.37
C LEU A 54 49.61 -1.15 2.44
N ALA A 55 50.74 -1.75 2.83
CA ALA A 55 52.02 -1.07 2.90
C ALA A 55 52.70 -0.85 1.52
N ARG A 56 52.09 -1.33 0.43
CA ARG A 56 52.62 -1.21 -0.94
C ARG A 56 52.01 -0.01 -1.66
N ALA A 57 52.85 0.84 -2.25
CA ALA A 57 52.42 2.05 -2.96
C ALA A 57 51.71 1.78 -4.31
N ASP A 58 51.89 0.59 -4.91
CA ASP A 58 51.50 0.30 -6.30
C ASP A 58 50.13 -0.40 -6.45
N LEU A 59 49.26 -0.31 -5.44
CA LEU A 59 48.02 -1.11 -5.41
C LEU A 59 46.91 -0.62 -6.33
N LEU A 60 46.95 0.65 -6.76
CA LEU A 60 45.89 1.26 -7.55
C LEU A 60 46.33 1.55 -8.98
N PRO A 61 45.44 1.33 -9.97
CA PRO A 61 45.67 1.82 -11.32
C PRO A 61 45.64 3.37 -11.34
N PRO A 62 46.32 4.01 -12.31
CA PRO A 62 46.42 5.48 -12.39
C PRO A 62 45.09 6.20 -12.70
N THR A 63 44.08 5.45 -13.12
CA THR A 63 42.71 5.95 -13.35
C THR A 63 41.72 5.12 -12.54
N PRO A 64 40.64 5.73 -12.00
CA PRO A 64 39.62 5.00 -11.26
C PRO A 64 39.10 3.80 -12.08
N PRO A 65 39.12 2.58 -11.51
CA PRO A 65 38.73 1.39 -12.24
C PRO A 65 37.22 1.38 -12.51
N THR A 66 36.79 0.84 -13.65
CA THR A 66 35.37 0.49 -13.81
C THR A 66 34.99 -0.61 -12.80
N LEU A 67 33.69 -0.78 -12.53
CA LEU A 67 33.23 -1.86 -11.63
C LEU A 67 33.81 -3.23 -11.99
N ASN A 68 33.93 -3.55 -13.29
CA ASN A 68 34.48 -4.83 -13.73
C ASN A 68 36.00 -4.90 -13.57
N ASP A 69 36.70 -3.78 -13.77
CA ASP A 69 38.16 -3.71 -13.61
C ASP A 69 38.55 -3.76 -12.13
N PHE A 70 37.75 -3.16 -11.24
CA PHE A 70 37.95 -3.22 -9.80
C PHE A 70 37.98 -4.68 -9.31
N PHE A 71 36.99 -5.49 -9.71
CA PHE A 71 36.95 -6.91 -9.36
C PHE A 71 37.97 -7.79 -10.11
N ARG A 72 38.84 -7.20 -10.94
CA ARG A 72 40.01 -7.89 -11.52
C ARG A 72 41.31 -7.54 -10.82
N LEU A 73 41.33 -6.55 -9.93
CA LEU A 73 42.53 -6.16 -9.19
C LEU A 73 43.01 -7.31 -8.31
N ASP A 74 44.33 -7.50 -8.26
CA ASP A 74 44.96 -8.59 -7.52
C ASP A 74 44.65 -8.52 -6.03
N TRP A 75 44.70 -7.31 -5.45
CA TRP A 75 44.41 -7.11 -4.04
C TRP A 75 42.93 -7.31 -3.72
N VAL A 76 42.00 -7.02 -4.65
CA VAL A 76 40.56 -7.29 -4.46
C VAL A 76 40.30 -8.80 -4.43
N ASN A 77 40.95 -9.55 -5.32
CA ASN A 77 40.79 -11.01 -5.41
C ASN A 77 41.68 -11.81 -4.45
N HIS A 78 42.50 -11.15 -3.64
CA HIS A 78 43.37 -11.83 -2.69
C HIS A 78 42.55 -12.67 -1.70
N PRO A 79 42.95 -13.92 -1.36
CA PRO A 79 42.14 -14.82 -0.53
C PRO A 79 41.82 -14.28 0.88
N GLU A 80 42.63 -13.36 1.38
CA GLU A 80 42.47 -12.72 2.70
C GLU A 80 41.72 -11.38 2.64
N SER A 81 41.29 -10.94 1.45
CA SER A 81 40.54 -9.69 1.31
C SER A 81 39.13 -9.83 1.85
N VAL A 82 38.68 -8.79 2.56
CA VAL A 82 37.44 -8.80 3.33
C VAL A 82 36.46 -7.80 2.74
N ALA A 83 35.32 -8.27 2.25
CA ALA A 83 34.22 -7.37 1.90
C ALA A 83 33.45 -6.96 3.17
N GLU A 84 33.33 -5.66 3.39
CA GLU A 84 32.73 -5.02 4.57
C GLU A 84 31.61 -4.10 4.14
N LEU A 85 30.56 -4.02 4.97
CA LEU A 85 29.43 -3.12 4.81
C LEU A 85 29.41 -2.16 5.99
N LEU A 86 29.36 -0.86 5.69
CA LEU A 86 29.35 0.18 6.72
C LEU A 86 27.95 0.36 7.30
N TYR A 87 27.91 0.51 8.62
CA TYR A 87 26.74 0.90 9.38
C TYR A 87 27.07 2.03 10.35
N ILE A 88 26.04 2.78 10.73
CA ILE A 88 26.12 3.80 11.77
C ILE A 88 25.27 3.40 12.98
N ARG A 89 25.72 3.78 14.18
CA ARG A 89 24.96 3.68 15.42
C ARG A 89 24.89 5.08 16.04
N ARG A 90 23.67 5.55 16.27
CA ARG A 90 23.37 6.86 16.89
C ARG A 90 23.08 6.65 18.38
N GLU A 91 23.72 7.39 19.28
CA GLU A 91 23.33 7.36 20.69
C GLU A 91 22.05 8.16 20.93
N GLY A 92 21.24 7.72 21.89
CA GLY A 92 19.93 8.31 22.19
C GLY A 92 20.05 9.56 23.04
N ARG A 93 19.25 10.60 22.73
CA ARG A 93 19.32 11.93 23.38
C ARG A 93 19.04 11.96 24.90
N ASP A 94 18.48 10.89 25.50
CA ASP A 94 18.00 10.90 26.89
C ASP A 94 18.52 9.76 27.78
N GLY A 95 19.57 9.01 27.35
CA GLY A 95 20.06 7.84 28.09
C GLY A 95 19.05 6.69 28.26
N LYS A 96 17.85 6.84 27.68
CA LYS A 96 16.80 5.81 27.60
C LYS A 96 16.35 5.68 26.16
N GLY A 97 16.84 4.65 25.47
CA GLY A 97 16.13 4.06 24.33
C GLY A 97 16.55 4.49 22.92
N ALA A 98 17.83 4.70 22.65
CA ALA A 98 18.38 4.20 21.39
C ALA A 98 19.18 2.94 21.75
N GLU A 99 18.51 1.79 21.74
CA GLU A 99 19.18 0.50 21.83
C GLU A 99 20.29 0.42 20.78
N SER A 100 21.23 -0.53 20.93
CA SER A 100 22.38 -0.84 20.06
C SER A 100 22.09 -1.11 18.56
N HIS A 101 20.99 -0.61 18.03
CA HIS A 101 20.57 -0.65 16.65
C HIS A 101 21.53 0.07 15.71
N VAL A 102 21.84 -0.60 14.61
CA VAL A 102 22.60 -0.04 13.51
C VAL A 102 21.70 0.34 12.32
N ALA A 103 22.06 1.40 11.61
CA ALA A 103 21.40 1.91 10.42
C ALA A 103 22.40 2.18 9.30
N PHE A 104 21.90 2.42 8.08
CA PHE A 104 22.71 3.03 7.04
C PHE A 104 22.70 4.56 7.20
N PRO A 105 23.80 5.26 6.86
CA PRO A 105 23.80 6.71 6.81
C PRO A 105 22.78 7.21 5.79
N GLY A 106 22.10 8.30 6.12
CA GLY A 106 21.05 8.84 5.29
C GLY A 106 19.91 9.52 6.06
N GLY A 107 19.04 10.17 5.32
CA GLY A 107 17.95 10.95 5.89
C GLY A 107 17.01 11.53 4.85
N ARG A 108 16.29 12.58 5.23
CA ARG A 108 15.15 13.10 4.44
C ARG A 108 15.61 13.94 3.25
N SER A 109 14.84 13.86 2.17
CA SER A 109 15.01 14.75 1.03
C SER A 109 14.62 16.18 1.40
N GLU A 110 15.38 17.13 0.89
CA GLU A 110 15.15 18.57 1.02
C GLU A 110 14.78 19.19 -0.33
N GLU A 111 14.21 20.40 -0.29
CA GLU A 111 13.71 21.09 -1.50
C GLU A 111 14.82 21.43 -2.51
N GLY A 112 16.08 21.50 -2.05
CA GLY A 112 17.26 21.71 -2.89
C GLY A 112 17.89 20.43 -3.46
N ASP A 113 17.43 19.24 -3.11
CA ASP A 113 18.02 17.99 -3.60
C ASP A 113 17.60 17.73 -5.06
N GLU A 114 18.57 17.56 -5.97
CA GLU A 114 18.33 17.22 -7.39
C GLU A 114 17.83 15.79 -7.63
N GLY A 115 17.50 15.05 -6.56
CA GLY A 115 16.95 13.70 -6.61
C GLY A 115 17.37 12.84 -5.43
N ALA A 116 16.82 11.62 -5.38
CA ALA A 116 17.04 10.70 -4.26
C ALA A 116 18.51 10.29 -4.10
N LEU A 117 19.28 10.21 -5.19
CA LEU A 117 20.72 9.91 -5.13
C LEU A 117 21.48 11.04 -4.43
N TYR A 118 21.22 12.29 -4.82
CA TYR A 118 21.84 13.47 -4.19
C TYR A 118 21.45 13.61 -2.73
N THR A 119 20.19 13.30 -2.36
CA THR A 119 19.80 13.19 -0.94
C THR A 119 20.67 12.18 -0.21
N ALA A 120 20.94 11.01 -0.78
CA ALA A 120 21.76 9.97 -0.13
C ALA A 120 23.20 10.46 0.09
N MET A 121 23.81 11.08 -0.93
CA MET A 121 25.17 11.60 -0.90
C MET A 121 25.30 12.73 0.13
N ARG A 122 24.42 13.74 0.07
CA ARG A 122 24.39 14.86 1.00
C ARG A 122 24.21 14.41 2.45
N GLN A 123 23.22 13.54 2.71
CA GLN A 123 22.98 13.04 4.07
C GLN A 123 24.14 12.18 4.58
N THR A 124 24.84 11.46 3.71
CA THR A 124 26.04 10.71 4.10
C THR A 124 27.18 11.66 4.47
N TRP A 125 27.39 12.72 3.68
CA TRP A 125 28.37 13.77 3.99
C TRP A 125 28.06 14.48 5.31
N GLU A 126 26.81 14.91 5.51
CA GLU A 126 26.40 15.61 6.74
C GLU A 126 26.50 14.72 7.98
N GLU A 127 26.23 13.42 7.85
CA GLU A 127 26.15 12.50 8.99
C GLU A 127 27.49 11.88 9.37
N ILE A 128 28.34 11.54 8.39
CA ILE A 128 29.62 10.85 8.61
C ILE A 128 30.83 11.49 7.92
N GLY A 129 30.67 12.65 7.28
CA GLY A 129 31.76 13.37 6.60
C GLY A 129 32.35 12.63 5.40
N LEU A 130 31.60 11.68 4.84
CA LEU A 130 32.08 10.87 3.71
C LEU A 130 31.54 11.42 2.39
N ASP A 131 32.43 11.91 1.53
CA ASP A 131 32.07 12.47 0.22
C ASP A 131 31.94 11.34 -0.81
N LEU A 132 30.70 10.91 -1.04
CA LEU A 132 30.39 9.90 -2.05
C LEU A 132 30.47 10.43 -3.50
N ALA A 133 30.76 11.72 -3.71
CA ALA A 133 31.00 12.30 -5.03
C ALA A 133 32.46 12.17 -5.49
N ASP A 134 33.39 11.82 -4.59
CA ASP A 134 34.80 11.63 -4.95
C ASP A 134 34.95 10.49 -5.98
N SER A 135 35.94 10.64 -6.85
CA SER A 135 36.42 9.64 -7.79
C SER A 135 36.80 8.28 -7.16
N GLU A 136 37.09 8.23 -5.85
CA GLU A 136 37.30 6.97 -5.12
C GLU A 136 36.01 6.17 -4.90
N TRP A 137 34.83 6.71 -5.22
CA TRP A 137 33.53 6.07 -5.04
C TRP A 137 32.83 5.78 -6.37
N ALA A 138 32.23 4.59 -6.45
CA ALA A 138 31.32 4.24 -7.53
C ALA A 138 29.89 4.09 -7.00
N CYS A 139 28.96 4.90 -7.50
CA CYS A 139 27.53 4.63 -7.37
C CYS A 139 27.16 3.43 -8.26
N VAL A 140 26.89 2.28 -7.63
CA VAL A 140 26.58 1.03 -8.33
C VAL A 140 25.15 1.03 -8.87
N GLY A 141 24.22 1.56 -8.09
CA GLY A 141 22.80 1.58 -8.43
C GLY A 141 21.92 1.71 -7.18
N GLN A 142 20.63 1.46 -7.36
CA GLN A 142 19.60 1.58 -6.33
C GLN A 142 18.94 0.22 -6.08
N LEU A 143 18.63 -0.09 -4.82
CA LEU A 143 17.72 -1.21 -4.47
C LEU A 143 16.26 -0.71 -4.45
N ASP A 144 15.30 -1.64 -4.45
CA ASP A 144 13.87 -1.30 -4.50
C ASP A 144 13.46 -0.30 -3.41
N ASP A 145 12.64 0.70 -3.78
CA ASP A 145 12.06 1.66 -2.85
C ASP A 145 11.22 0.95 -1.77
N ARG A 146 11.24 1.50 -0.55
CA ARG A 146 10.50 0.96 0.60
C ARG A 146 9.46 1.94 1.11
N GLU A 147 8.22 1.47 1.23
CA GLU A 147 7.15 2.21 1.91
C GLU A 147 7.33 2.11 3.42
N ILE A 148 7.53 3.26 4.06
CA ILE A 148 7.49 3.38 5.51
C ILE A 148 6.11 3.91 5.88
N THR A 149 5.33 3.09 6.56
CA THR A 149 3.99 3.42 7.01
C THR A 149 3.95 3.61 8.53
N THR A 150 2.86 4.19 9.03
CA THR A 150 2.56 4.16 10.48
C THR A 150 2.61 2.73 11.01
N SER A 151 2.84 2.53 12.30
CA SER A 151 2.99 1.21 12.93
C SER A 151 1.86 0.20 12.69
N LEU A 152 0.72 0.65 12.13
CA LEU A 152 -0.43 -0.17 11.75
C LEU A 152 -0.71 -0.17 10.23
N GLY A 153 0.23 0.25 9.39
CA GLY A 153 0.10 0.25 7.92
C GLY A 153 -0.93 1.21 7.31
N LYS A 154 -1.72 1.92 8.13
CA LYS A 154 -2.85 2.74 7.69
C LYS A 154 -2.48 3.99 6.88
N ARG A 155 -1.27 4.54 7.07
CA ARG A 155 -0.82 5.77 6.40
C ARG A 155 0.64 5.65 5.96
N LEU A 156 0.92 6.00 4.71
CA LEU A 156 2.28 6.19 4.20
C LEU A 156 2.91 7.40 4.90
N LEU A 157 4.00 7.17 5.61
CA LEU A 157 4.78 8.22 6.29
C LEU A 157 5.86 8.78 5.39
N MET A 158 6.57 7.90 4.67
CA MET A 158 7.64 8.26 3.77
C MET A 158 8.01 7.10 2.83
N ILE A 159 8.70 7.43 1.75
CA ILE A 159 9.34 6.45 0.86
C ILE A 159 10.85 6.51 1.11
N LEU A 160 11.47 5.37 1.32
CA LEU A 160 12.91 5.23 1.54
C LEU A 160 13.58 4.64 0.29
N SER A 161 14.57 5.35 -0.24
CA SER A 161 15.33 4.98 -1.43
C SER A 161 16.77 4.57 -1.07
N PRO A 162 17.10 3.27 -1.09
CA PRO A 162 18.45 2.76 -0.79
C PRO A 162 19.39 2.76 -2.01
N PHE A 163 20.53 3.43 -1.89
CA PHE A 163 21.59 3.46 -2.92
C PHE A 163 22.81 2.66 -2.49
N VAL A 164 23.46 1.98 -3.43
CA VAL A 164 24.62 1.13 -3.18
C VAL A 164 25.88 1.80 -3.74
N PHE A 165 26.87 2.00 -2.87
CA PHE A 165 28.15 2.61 -3.20
C PHE A 165 29.29 1.61 -2.93
N LEU A 166 30.28 1.61 -3.81
CA LEU A 166 31.49 0.80 -3.69
C LEU A 166 32.71 1.72 -3.58
N HIS A 167 33.53 1.49 -2.56
CA HIS A 167 34.84 2.12 -2.42
C HIS A 167 35.83 1.45 -3.36
N LEU A 168 36.51 2.26 -4.20
CA LEU A 168 37.48 1.78 -5.19
C LEU A 168 38.91 1.79 -4.66
N SER A 169 39.15 2.36 -3.47
CA SER A 169 40.46 2.45 -2.81
C SER A 169 40.72 1.23 -1.90
N PRO A 170 41.97 0.75 -1.78
CA PRO A 170 42.34 -0.27 -0.80
C PRO A 170 42.43 0.31 0.63
N HIS A 171 42.53 1.64 0.76
CA HIS A 171 42.62 2.30 2.05
C HIS A 171 41.24 2.40 2.72
N PRO A 172 41.17 2.36 4.06
CA PRO A 172 39.92 2.59 4.77
C PRO A 172 39.30 3.95 4.38
N PRO A 173 37.96 4.04 4.27
CA PRO A 173 37.29 5.30 3.96
C PRO A 173 37.60 6.35 5.04
N HIS A 174 37.89 7.57 4.61
CA HIS A 174 38.09 8.70 5.52
C HIS A 174 36.73 9.15 6.08
N ILE A 175 36.56 8.99 7.39
CA ILE A 175 35.32 9.36 8.10
C ILE A 175 35.60 10.58 8.96
N ASP A 176 34.90 11.68 8.68
CA ASP A 176 35.04 12.94 9.41
C ASP A 176 33.75 13.27 10.17
N LEU A 177 33.73 12.93 11.45
CA LEU A 177 32.57 13.13 12.30
C LEU A 177 32.62 14.53 12.91
N GLN A 178 31.50 15.25 12.87
CA GLN A 178 31.37 16.52 13.60
C GLN A 178 31.67 16.32 15.09
N GLU A 179 32.38 17.28 15.71
CA GLU A 179 32.91 17.17 17.08
C GLU A 179 31.84 16.82 18.15
N ASP A 180 30.60 17.26 17.94
CA ASP A 180 29.46 17.00 18.85
C ASP A 180 28.61 15.76 18.46
N SER A 181 29.02 15.01 17.44
CA SER A 181 28.22 13.90 16.94
C SER A 181 28.25 12.70 17.89
N GLN A 182 27.06 12.22 18.24
CA GLN A 182 26.85 11.01 19.03
C GLN A 182 26.79 9.75 18.14
N THR A 183 27.50 9.78 17.00
CA THR A 183 27.44 8.73 15.98
C THR A 183 28.74 7.92 16.00
N THR A 184 28.61 6.60 15.90
CA THR A 184 29.74 5.68 15.71
C THR A 184 29.57 4.94 14.39
N VAL A 185 30.64 4.77 13.63
CA VAL A 185 30.65 4.11 12.32
C VAL A 185 31.34 2.76 12.43
N HIS A 186 30.72 1.72 11.88
CA HIS A 186 31.14 0.32 12.02
C HIS A 186 31.28 -0.34 10.65
N ALA A 187 32.45 -0.90 10.35
CA ALA A 187 32.68 -1.69 9.14
C ALA A 187 32.49 -3.18 9.45
N ILE A 188 31.39 -3.76 8.97
CA ILE A 188 30.99 -5.13 9.31
C ILE A 188 31.33 -6.07 8.15
N PRO A 189 32.21 -7.06 8.35
CA PRO A 189 32.48 -8.07 7.33
C PRO A 189 31.21 -8.82 6.91
N LEU A 190 30.94 -8.88 5.60
CA LEU A 190 29.76 -9.53 5.04
C LEU A 190 29.65 -11.01 5.46
N GLN A 191 30.78 -11.66 5.75
CA GLN A 191 30.81 -13.04 6.24
C GLN A 191 30.08 -13.27 7.56
N PHE A 192 29.89 -12.23 8.38
CA PHE A 192 29.12 -12.33 9.63
C PHE A 192 27.61 -12.32 9.39
N LEU A 193 27.17 -11.94 8.19
CA LEU A 193 25.77 -11.87 7.82
C LEU A 193 25.27 -13.22 7.28
N PRO A 194 23.99 -13.57 7.49
CA PRO A 194 23.38 -14.72 6.83
C PRO A 194 23.32 -14.50 5.30
N PRO A 195 23.51 -15.53 4.46
CA PRO A 195 23.72 -16.94 4.81
C PRO A 195 25.21 -17.33 4.95
N PHE A 196 26.15 -16.39 4.81
CA PHE A 196 27.59 -16.66 4.91
C PHE A 196 27.98 -17.16 6.30
N ASN A 197 27.40 -16.54 7.33
CA ASN A 197 27.39 -17.08 8.68
C ASN A 197 26.24 -18.08 8.82
N ARG A 198 26.57 -19.38 8.94
CA ARG A 198 25.57 -20.46 9.12
C ARG A 198 24.97 -20.50 10.52
N LYS A 199 25.60 -19.86 11.50
CA LYS A 199 25.13 -19.79 12.90
C LYS A 199 25.21 -18.34 13.40
N PRO A 200 24.40 -17.43 12.84
CA PRO A 200 24.40 -16.04 13.27
C PRO A 200 23.93 -15.97 14.73
N ARG A 201 24.61 -15.15 15.54
CA ARG A 201 24.08 -14.78 16.86
C ARG A 201 22.82 -13.96 16.63
N THR A 202 21.72 -14.35 17.25
CA THR A 202 20.43 -13.68 17.09
C THR A 202 19.88 -13.32 18.45
N THR A 203 19.15 -12.21 18.50
CA THR A 203 18.43 -11.76 19.69
C THR A 203 17.06 -11.22 19.26
N PHE A 204 16.32 -10.71 20.22
CA PHE A 204 15.07 -9.98 19.97
C PHE A 204 15.19 -8.53 20.45
N VAL A 205 14.57 -7.63 19.70
CA VAL A 205 14.35 -6.23 20.07
C VAL A 205 12.90 -6.08 20.47
N ASP A 206 12.67 -5.59 21.68
CA ASP A 206 11.35 -5.43 22.26
C ASP A 206 10.88 -3.98 22.05
N ILE A 207 9.74 -3.80 21.38
CA ILE A 207 9.11 -2.49 21.18
C ILE A 207 7.81 -2.44 21.99
N ASP A 208 7.72 -1.44 22.87
CA ASP A 208 6.47 -1.10 23.56
C ASP A 208 5.52 -0.39 22.58
N ILE A 209 4.64 -1.17 21.97
CA ILE A 209 3.62 -0.68 21.04
C ILE A 209 2.51 0.10 21.75
N ALA A 210 2.31 -0.13 23.06
CA ALA A 210 1.24 0.52 23.82
C ALA A 210 1.45 2.03 23.90
N SER A 211 2.72 2.46 23.96
CA SER A 211 3.10 3.87 23.88
C SER A 211 2.68 4.55 22.56
N ARG A 212 2.59 3.78 21.46
CA ARG A 212 2.21 4.25 20.13
C ARG A 212 0.71 4.15 19.84
N LEU A 213 0.03 3.16 20.44
CA LEU A 213 -1.42 2.96 20.31
C LEU A 213 -2.22 3.88 21.25
N ALA A 214 -1.69 4.19 22.43
CA ALA A 214 -2.29 5.09 23.41
C ALA A 214 -1.31 6.20 23.83
N PRO A 215 -0.97 7.13 22.92
CA PRO A 215 0.04 8.17 23.20
C PRO A 215 -0.43 9.22 24.22
N ARG A 216 -1.75 9.42 24.37
CA ARG A 216 -2.32 10.49 25.21
C ARG A 216 -3.00 10.02 26.51
N ASN A 217 -3.15 8.71 26.73
CA ASN A 217 -3.84 8.17 27.91
C ASN A 217 -2.98 7.10 28.61
N SER A 218 -2.46 7.45 29.78
CA SER A 218 -1.58 6.59 30.58
C SER A 218 -2.28 5.33 31.08
N PHE A 219 -3.58 5.39 31.38
CA PHE A 219 -4.35 4.24 31.84
C PHE A 219 -4.59 3.23 30.70
N ALA A 220 -5.00 3.73 29.53
CA ALA A 220 -5.14 2.91 28.32
C ALA A 220 -3.81 2.28 27.89
N ARG A 221 -2.68 2.98 28.08
CA ARG A 221 -1.34 2.45 27.80
C ARG A 221 -0.97 1.28 28.71
N VAL A 222 -1.26 1.37 30.01
CA VAL A 222 -1.01 0.28 30.97
C VAL A 222 -1.89 -0.92 30.65
N PHE A 223 -3.15 -0.69 30.30
CA PHE A 223 -4.09 -1.74 29.90
C PHE A 223 -3.63 -2.48 28.62
N VAL A 224 -3.31 -1.74 27.55
CA VAL A 224 -2.81 -2.33 26.28
C VAL A 224 -1.49 -3.08 26.48
N ARG A 225 -0.59 -2.55 27.31
CA ARG A 225 0.68 -3.22 27.65
C ARG A 225 0.45 -4.53 28.40
N SER A 226 -0.56 -4.60 29.28
CA SER A 226 -0.93 -5.80 30.02
C SER A 226 -1.56 -6.89 29.13
N LEU A 227 -2.22 -6.52 28.04
CA LEU A 227 -2.93 -7.43 27.15
C LEU A 227 -2.09 -7.96 25.98
N ILE A 228 -1.23 -7.12 25.40
CA ILE A 228 -0.48 -7.45 24.17
C ILE A 228 1.00 -7.75 24.47
N GLY A 229 1.53 -7.27 25.60
CA GLY A 229 2.95 -7.37 25.93
C GLY A 229 3.84 -6.54 25.00
N ASN A 230 5.12 -6.91 24.90
CA ASN A 230 6.06 -6.26 24.00
C ASN A 230 6.08 -6.95 22.62
N MET A 231 6.21 -6.16 21.55
CA MET A 231 6.50 -6.67 20.22
C MET A 231 7.96 -7.04 20.10
N LYS A 232 8.26 -8.29 19.77
CA LYS A 232 9.62 -8.80 19.58
C LYS A 232 9.97 -8.86 18.11
N PHE A 233 11.02 -8.17 17.71
CA PHE A 233 11.60 -8.25 16.36
C PHE A 233 12.90 -9.05 16.40
N GLY A 234 13.06 -10.03 15.50
CA GLY A 234 14.33 -10.73 15.37
C GLY A 234 15.44 -9.76 14.95
N ALA A 235 16.58 -9.84 15.64
CA ALA A 235 17.77 -9.06 15.36
C ALA A 235 18.98 -9.97 15.20
N VAL A 236 19.86 -9.65 14.25
CA VAL A 236 21.18 -10.26 14.12
C VAL A 236 22.14 -9.46 14.99
N LEU A 237 22.86 -10.16 15.87
CA LEU A 237 23.91 -9.56 16.67
C LEU A 237 25.19 -9.49 15.83
N LEU A 238 25.68 -8.27 15.61
CA LEU A 238 26.93 -8.00 14.94
C LEU A 238 28.04 -7.77 15.97
N PRO A 239 29.28 -8.16 15.65
CA PRO A 239 30.39 -8.06 16.61
C PRO A 239 30.65 -6.60 17.02
N PRO A 240 30.96 -6.33 18.30
CA PRO A 240 31.14 -4.97 18.82
C PRO A 240 32.46 -4.30 18.39
N ARG A 241 33.46 -5.08 17.93
CA ARG A 241 34.82 -4.61 17.60
C ARG A 241 35.01 -4.28 16.12
N THR A 242 34.15 -3.41 15.62
CA THR A 242 34.14 -3.01 14.20
C THR A 242 34.08 -1.51 13.99
N ALA A 243 34.13 -0.73 15.08
CA ALA A 243 34.13 0.72 15.01
C ALA A 243 35.38 1.22 14.26
N ILE A 244 35.17 2.04 13.24
CA ILE A 244 36.22 2.70 12.46
C ILE A 244 36.28 4.21 12.73
N ALA A 245 35.23 4.79 13.32
CA ALA A 245 35.17 6.19 13.74
C ALA A 245 34.09 6.42 14.83
N GLY A 246 34.27 7.45 15.67
CA GLY A 246 33.33 7.86 16.71
C GLY A 246 33.98 8.13 18.08
N PRO A 247 33.23 8.68 19.05
CA PRO A 247 33.73 8.92 20.40
C PRO A 247 34.20 7.60 21.05
N ALA A 248 35.36 7.64 21.70
CA ALA A 248 35.92 6.48 22.39
C ALA A 248 34.91 6.00 23.45
N ALA A 249 34.43 4.76 23.30
CA ALA A 249 33.43 4.19 24.20
C ALA A 249 33.92 4.30 25.65
N SER A 250 33.25 5.11 26.47
CA SER A 250 33.49 5.13 27.91
C SER A 250 33.19 3.73 28.44
N SER A 251 34.25 3.06 28.91
CA SER A 251 34.27 1.70 29.43
C SER A 251 33.10 1.37 30.36
N THR A 252 32.37 0.29 30.07
CA THR A 252 32.02 -0.80 31.02
C THR A 252 31.15 -1.91 30.41
N HIS A 253 30.53 -1.73 29.24
CA HIS A 253 29.80 -2.80 28.56
C HIS A 253 30.06 -2.80 27.04
N GLU A 254 30.82 -3.78 26.53
CA GLU A 254 30.89 -4.13 25.10
C GLU A 254 29.53 -4.73 24.68
N GLU A 255 28.55 -3.88 24.36
CA GLU A 255 27.26 -4.36 23.87
C GLU A 255 27.33 -4.73 22.38
N ASP A 256 26.86 -5.93 22.04
CA ASP A 256 26.70 -6.34 20.64
C ASP A 256 25.76 -5.37 19.90
N LEU A 257 26.12 -5.08 18.64
CA LEU A 257 25.29 -4.27 17.74
C LEU A 257 24.09 -5.08 17.26
N LYS A 258 22.92 -4.45 17.14
CA LYS A 258 21.67 -5.10 16.73
C LYS A 258 21.27 -4.66 15.32
N LEU A 259 21.37 -5.57 14.35
CA LEU A 259 20.84 -5.38 13.01
C LEU A 259 19.42 -5.94 12.92
N TRP A 260 18.43 -5.08 12.76
CA TRP A 260 17.01 -5.45 12.68
C TRP A 260 16.21 -4.45 11.82
N GLY A 261 14.92 -4.72 11.62
CA GLY A 261 14.00 -3.79 10.95
C GLY A 261 14.35 -3.49 9.49
N LEU A 262 14.20 -2.22 9.08
CA LEU A 262 14.46 -1.79 7.69
C LEU A 262 15.92 -2.00 7.29
N THR A 263 16.87 -1.75 8.20
CA THR A 263 18.30 -1.94 7.96
C THR A 263 18.62 -3.40 7.65
N LEU A 264 18.07 -4.33 8.44
CA LEU A 264 18.23 -5.77 8.16
C LEU A 264 17.58 -6.16 6.84
N GLY A 265 16.40 -5.63 6.54
CA GLY A 265 15.72 -5.86 5.26
C GLY A 265 16.59 -5.46 4.05
N MET A 266 17.10 -4.23 4.05
CA MET A 266 17.96 -3.73 2.96
C MET A 266 19.30 -4.50 2.88
N THR A 267 19.84 -4.93 4.03
CA THR A 267 21.03 -5.80 4.07
C THR A 267 20.75 -7.14 3.39
N LEU A 268 19.58 -7.75 3.66
CA LEU A 268 19.20 -9.02 3.06
C LEU A 268 18.94 -8.90 1.54
N ASP A 269 18.43 -7.76 1.06
CA ASP A 269 18.27 -7.51 -0.38
C ASP A 269 19.63 -7.50 -1.10
N LEU A 270 20.64 -6.84 -0.52
CA LEU A 270 22.00 -6.87 -1.03
C LEU A 270 22.54 -8.30 -1.06
N VAL A 271 22.41 -9.04 0.05
CA VAL A 271 22.90 -10.42 0.15
C VAL A 271 22.16 -11.36 -0.81
N GLN A 272 20.86 -11.16 -1.04
CA GLN A 272 20.10 -11.96 -1.99
C GLN A 272 20.65 -11.81 -3.42
N ASN A 273 21.11 -10.61 -3.79
CA ASN A 273 21.77 -10.39 -5.07
C ASN A 273 23.13 -11.12 -5.17
N MET A 274 23.76 -11.45 -4.04
CA MET A 274 25.03 -12.19 -3.96
C MET A 274 24.88 -13.71 -4.16
N LEU A 275 23.68 -14.28 -4.02
CA LEU A 275 23.47 -15.72 -4.12
C LEU A 275 23.33 -16.17 -5.59
N GLU A 276 24.01 -17.25 -5.97
CA GLU A 276 23.78 -17.96 -7.23
C GLU A 276 22.54 -18.86 -7.12
N LYS A 277 21.76 -19.00 -8.21
CA LYS A 277 20.48 -19.73 -8.32
C LYS A 277 20.31 -20.81 -7.24
N MET A 278 19.37 -20.61 -6.30
CA MET A 278 18.95 -21.69 -5.41
C MET A 278 18.48 -22.88 -6.29
N SER A 279 19.13 -24.02 -6.08
CA SER A 279 18.84 -25.28 -6.76
C SER A 279 17.35 -25.60 -6.68
N THR A 280 16.75 -25.88 -7.83
CA THR A 280 15.40 -26.41 -8.00
C THR A 280 15.32 -27.83 -7.42
N ARG A 281 15.13 -27.96 -6.11
CA ARG A 281 14.55 -29.16 -5.50
C ARG A 281 13.44 -28.72 -4.54
N PRO A 282 12.17 -29.06 -4.82
CA PRO A 282 11.09 -28.81 -3.89
C PRO A 282 11.22 -29.80 -2.74
N VAL A 283 11.74 -29.37 -1.60
CA VAL A 283 11.50 -30.08 -0.34
C VAL A 283 10.13 -29.61 0.14
N ALA A 284 9.11 -30.44 -0.04
CA ALA A 284 7.79 -30.19 0.50
C ALA A 284 7.87 -30.12 2.03
N PRO A 285 7.43 -29.04 2.69
CA PRO A 285 7.26 -29.04 4.13
C PRO A 285 5.90 -29.67 4.42
N THR A 286 5.89 -30.82 5.08
CA THR A 286 4.67 -31.32 5.72
C THR A 286 4.24 -30.34 6.81
N ALA A 287 2.93 -30.10 6.88
CA ALA A 287 2.29 -29.06 7.71
C ALA A 287 2.57 -29.13 9.23
N ALA A 288 3.32 -30.14 9.70
CA ALA A 288 3.71 -30.31 11.09
C ALA A 288 5.10 -29.72 11.43
N SER A 289 5.97 -29.40 10.46
CA SER A 289 7.31 -28.85 10.74
C SER A 289 7.33 -27.32 10.98
N ALA A 290 6.27 -26.60 10.60
CA ALA A 290 6.21 -25.14 10.71
C ALA A 290 5.91 -24.62 12.12
N VAL A 291 5.55 -25.51 13.07
CA VAL A 291 5.10 -25.13 14.42
C VAL A 291 6.19 -25.35 15.48
N PHE A 292 7.30 -26.05 15.20
CA PHE A 292 8.25 -26.45 16.27
C PHE A 292 9.76 -26.48 15.96
N LEU A 293 10.25 -25.87 14.88
CA LEU A 293 11.71 -25.80 14.63
C LEU A 293 12.20 -24.37 14.94
N GLY A 294 13.07 -24.12 15.93
CA GLY A 294 14.26 -24.89 16.28
C GLY A 294 15.41 -24.37 15.41
N GLU A 295 16.30 -23.58 15.99
CA GLU A 295 17.63 -23.15 15.50
C GLU A 295 17.81 -22.94 13.98
N GLY A 296 18.02 -21.69 13.56
CA GLY A 296 18.92 -21.42 12.42
C GLY A 296 18.35 -20.95 11.07
N ALA A 297 17.17 -20.34 11.00
CA ALA A 297 16.71 -19.66 9.78
C ALA A 297 16.46 -18.17 10.02
N ALA A 298 17.49 -17.35 9.74
CA ALA A 298 17.44 -15.88 9.87
C ALA A 298 16.50 -15.16 8.87
N SER A 299 15.61 -15.85 8.16
CA SER A 299 14.77 -15.26 7.11
C SER A 299 13.30 -15.02 7.47
N MET A 300 12.70 -15.79 8.39
CA MET A 300 11.29 -15.58 8.80
C MET A 300 11.12 -14.73 10.05
N THR A 301 11.96 -14.92 11.07
CA THR A 301 11.83 -14.23 12.37
C THR A 301 12.33 -12.78 12.35
N SER A 302 13.11 -12.42 11.33
CA SER A 302 13.62 -11.08 11.07
C SER A 302 12.60 -10.18 10.35
N ILE A 303 11.64 -10.77 9.63
CA ILE A 303 10.64 -10.07 8.82
C ILE A 303 9.27 -9.99 9.55
N PHE A 304 8.96 -10.97 10.40
CA PHE A 304 7.67 -11.10 11.08
C PHE A 304 7.81 -10.96 12.62
N PRO A 305 7.08 -10.05 13.29
CA PRO A 305 7.17 -9.86 14.74
C PRO A 305 6.60 -11.05 15.52
N ARG A 306 7.16 -11.34 16.69
CA ARG A 306 6.62 -12.29 17.69
C ARG A 306 6.15 -11.53 18.92
N PHE A 307 5.22 -12.12 19.69
CA PHE A 307 4.72 -11.51 20.93
C PHE A 307 5.26 -12.23 22.15
N SER A 308 5.49 -11.48 23.23
CA SER A 308 5.99 -12.04 24.50
C SER A 308 5.01 -13.00 25.17
N ILE A 309 3.72 -12.95 24.80
CA ILE A 309 2.67 -13.83 25.33
C ILE A 309 2.48 -15.04 24.40
N PRO A 310 2.72 -16.29 24.87
CA PRO A 310 2.68 -17.50 24.04
C PRO A 310 1.32 -17.74 23.36
N ASP A 311 0.23 -17.47 24.07
CA ASP A 311 -1.13 -17.68 23.57
C ASP A 311 -1.42 -16.79 22.36
N VAL A 312 -0.93 -15.55 22.34
CA VAL A 312 -1.09 -14.63 21.21
C VAL A 312 -0.47 -15.23 19.93
N ASN A 313 0.69 -15.90 20.02
CA ASN A 313 1.32 -16.57 18.88
C ASN A 313 0.48 -17.77 18.36
N LEU A 314 -0.17 -18.52 19.26
CA LEU A 314 -1.07 -19.62 18.91
C LEU A 314 -2.35 -19.09 18.23
N TRP A 315 -2.98 -18.05 18.78
CA TRP A 315 -4.18 -17.44 18.21
C TRP A 315 -3.90 -16.76 16.85
N ILE A 316 -2.72 -16.15 16.66
CA ILE A 316 -2.24 -15.66 15.33
C ILE A 316 -2.20 -16.81 14.33
N TRP A 317 -1.60 -17.94 14.70
CA TRP A 317 -1.46 -19.08 13.81
C TRP A 317 -2.79 -19.78 13.53
N VAL A 318 -3.76 -19.78 14.45
CA VAL A 318 -5.08 -20.42 14.25
C VAL A 318 -6.03 -19.52 13.44
N PHE A 319 -6.14 -18.23 13.76
CA PHE A 319 -7.14 -17.32 13.18
C PHE A 319 -6.65 -16.51 11.98
N GLY A 320 -5.34 -16.37 11.80
CA GLY A 320 -4.75 -15.61 10.71
C GLY A 320 -4.65 -16.39 9.39
N LYS A 321 -5.76 -16.82 8.76
CA LYS A 321 -5.70 -17.45 7.41
C LYS A 321 -4.95 -16.56 6.42
N ARG A 322 -5.24 -15.26 6.41
CA ARG A 322 -4.50 -14.24 5.65
C ARG A 322 -3.03 -14.13 6.05
N TYR A 323 -2.71 -14.24 7.34
CA TYR A 323 -1.32 -14.24 7.82
C TYR A 323 -0.56 -15.49 7.34
N ARG A 324 -1.19 -16.67 7.37
CA ARG A 324 -0.65 -17.91 6.80
C ARG A 324 -0.50 -17.84 5.28
N ASP A 325 -1.42 -17.19 4.58
CA ASP A 325 -1.36 -17.00 3.12
C ASP A 325 -0.25 -16.00 2.73
N VAL A 326 0.00 -14.97 3.55
CA VAL A 326 1.14 -14.04 3.40
C VAL A 326 2.46 -14.76 3.63
N ILE A 327 2.56 -15.62 4.65
CA ILE A 327 3.76 -16.44 4.89
C ILE A 327 4.00 -17.41 3.72
N ARG A 328 2.96 -18.12 3.27
CA ARG A 328 3.04 -19.04 2.13
C ARG A 328 3.40 -18.34 0.82
N GLY A 329 2.86 -17.14 0.60
CA GLY A 329 3.20 -16.31 -0.56
C GLY A 329 4.67 -15.86 -0.54
N TRP A 330 5.17 -15.47 0.64
CA TRP A 330 6.58 -15.16 0.82
C TRP A 330 7.48 -16.39 0.62
N GLU A 331 7.14 -17.54 1.19
CA GLU A 331 7.86 -18.82 1.00
C GLU A 331 7.91 -19.23 -0.48
N ALA A 332 6.79 -19.11 -1.20
CA ALA A 332 6.72 -19.37 -2.63
C ALA A 332 7.59 -18.39 -3.43
N SER A 333 7.67 -17.13 -3.03
CA SER A 333 8.51 -16.10 -3.67
C SER A 333 10.01 -16.35 -3.49
N MET A 334 10.43 -17.02 -2.41
CA MET A 334 11.82 -17.42 -2.17
C MET A 334 12.25 -18.64 -2.99
N ALA A 335 11.29 -19.46 -3.45
CA ALA A 335 11.58 -20.72 -4.16
C ALA A 335 11.77 -20.58 -5.69
N GLN A 336 11.43 -19.44 -6.31
CA GLN A 336 11.53 -19.22 -7.76
C GLN A 336 12.36 -17.98 -8.12
N PRO A 337 13.62 -18.13 -8.59
CA PRO A 337 14.42 -17.00 -9.04
C PRO A 337 14.03 -16.59 -10.47
N GLY A 338 13.42 -15.41 -10.62
CA GLY A 338 13.19 -14.77 -11.94
C GLY A 338 11.75 -14.40 -12.26
N THR A 339 10.76 -14.90 -11.50
CA THR A 339 9.34 -14.53 -11.60
C THR A 339 8.97 -13.54 -10.49
N ASN A 340 9.82 -12.54 -10.28
CA ASN A 340 9.69 -11.54 -9.21
C ASN A 340 8.29 -10.89 -9.21
N ASP A 341 7.38 -11.42 -8.40
CA ASP A 341 6.31 -10.64 -7.82
C ASP A 341 6.88 -9.91 -6.59
N ARG A 342 7.90 -9.07 -6.82
CA ARG A 342 8.50 -8.12 -5.85
C ARG A 342 7.52 -6.97 -5.50
N ARG A 343 6.23 -7.13 -5.81
CA ARG A 343 5.17 -6.14 -5.59
C ARG A 343 4.68 -6.09 -4.15
N ILE A 344 4.96 -7.09 -3.32
CA ILE A 344 4.34 -7.23 -2.00
C ILE A 344 5.30 -6.81 -0.88
N ASN A 345 4.94 -5.78 -0.12
CA ASN A 345 5.57 -5.45 1.16
C ASN A 345 5.22 -6.56 2.16
N TRP A 346 6.04 -7.62 2.24
CA TRP A 346 5.72 -8.80 3.05
C TRP A 346 5.67 -8.49 4.54
N SER A 347 6.60 -7.67 5.07
CA SER A 347 6.61 -7.26 6.48
C SER A 347 5.40 -6.39 6.82
N GLY A 348 5.03 -5.45 5.94
CA GLY A 348 3.84 -4.60 6.09
C GLY A 348 2.52 -5.35 5.90
N SER A 349 2.47 -6.29 4.94
CA SER A 349 1.34 -7.19 4.71
C SER A 349 1.16 -8.15 5.88
N ALA A 350 2.26 -8.63 6.45
CA ALA A 350 2.29 -9.45 7.64
C ALA A 350 1.84 -8.69 8.87
N LEU A 351 2.37 -7.48 9.11
CA LEU A 351 1.93 -6.60 10.20
C LEU A 351 0.45 -6.24 10.04
N ASN A 352 -0.02 -5.94 8.83
CA ASN A 352 -1.42 -5.62 8.55
C ASN A 352 -2.35 -6.83 8.74
N ALA A 353 -1.95 -8.01 8.25
CA ALA A 353 -2.67 -9.26 8.49
C ALA A 353 -2.63 -9.67 9.97
N PHE A 354 -1.52 -9.36 10.65
CA PHE A 354 -1.32 -9.55 12.08
C PHE A 354 -2.24 -8.63 12.89
N TYR A 355 -2.18 -7.30 12.75
CA TYR A 355 -3.06 -6.36 13.48
C TYR A 355 -4.53 -6.47 13.08
N GLY A 356 -4.81 -6.95 11.87
CA GLY A 356 -6.14 -7.36 11.45
C GLY A 356 -6.63 -8.66 12.11
N ALA A 357 -5.75 -9.47 12.68
CA ALA A 357 -6.06 -10.75 13.33
C ALA A 357 -5.80 -10.78 14.85
N SER A 358 -5.07 -9.81 15.42
CA SER A 358 -4.54 -9.85 16.80
C SER A 358 -4.61 -8.54 17.56
N ASN A 359 -5.47 -7.60 17.15
CA ASN A 359 -6.05 -6.70 18.14
C ASN A 359 -7.11 -7.51 18.92
N PRO A 360 -7.07 -7.58 20.25
CA PRO A 360 -8.25 -7.94 21.02
C PRO A 360 -8.96 -6.67 21.52
N ASP A 361 -8.23 -5.58 21.78
CA ASP A 361 -8.82 -4.38 22.40
C ASP A 361 -9.30 -3.31 21.42
N ILE A 362 -8.65 -3.14 20.26
CA ILE A 362 -9.19 -2.27 19.20
C ILE A 362 -10.29 -3.02 18.45
N THR A 363 -10.23 -4.34 18.36
CA THR A 363 -11.29 -5.09 17.69
C THR A 363 -12.49 -5.18 18.63
N LEU A 364 -12.39 -5.42 19.95
CA LEU A 364 -13.60 -5.34 20.78
C LEU A 364 -14.13 -3.91 20.96
N ILE A 365 -13.31 -2.88 21.21
CA ILE A 365 -13.84 -1.52 21.43
C ILE A 365 -14.22 -0.81 20.12
N GLN A 366 -13.65 -1.21 18.96
CA GLN A 366 -14.00 -0.67 17.63
C GLN A 366 -14.97 -1.56 16.82
N ILE A 367 -15.00 -2.89 17.02
CA ILE A 367 -16.15 -3.74 16.63
C ILE A 367 -17.37 -3.34 17.45
N MET A 368 -17.20 -2.94 18.72
CA MET A 368 -18.29 -2.36 19.50
C MET A 368 -18.58 -0.89 19.17
N SER A 369 -17.82 -0.22 18.28
CA SER A 369 -18.13 1.16 17.87
C SER A 369 -18.27 1.45 16.38
N ASN A 370 -18.15 0.48 15.46
CA ASN A 370 -18.52 0.67 14.04
C ASN A 370 -19.12 -0.56 13.35
N THR A 371 -19.58 -1.55 14.12
CA THR A 371 -20.47 -2.60 13.59
C THR A 371 -21.90 -2.14 13.75
N VAL A 372 -22.62 -2.01 12.65
CA VAL A 372 -24.05 -1.68 12.67
C VAL A 372 -24.82 -2.94 12.32
N LYS A 373 -25.81 -3.26 13.14
CA LYS A 373 -26.80 -4.28 12.83
C LYS A 373 -27.84 -3.66 11.92
N ILE A 374 -28.01 -4.26 10.75
CA ILE A 374 -29.07 -3.88 9.82
C ILE A 374 -29.95 -5.08 9.54
N THR A 375 -31.25 -4.84 9.40
CA THR A 375 -32.21 -5.86 8.99
C THR A 375 -32.38 -5.80 7.48
N VAL A 376 -32.13 -6.92 6.80
CA VAL A 376 -32.18 -7.01 5.33
C VAL A 376 -32.76 -8.34 4.87
N SER A 377 -33.57 -8.29 3.82
CA SER A 377 -33.98 -9.44 3.02
C SER A 377 -33.28 -9.46 1.65
N GLN A 378 -33.42 -10.56 0.92
CA GLN A 378 -32.96 -10.64 -0.46
C GLN A 378 -33.69 -9.63 -1.36
N ALA A 379 -34.99 -9.39 -1.09
CA ALA A 379 -35.80 -8.39 -1.79
C ALA A 379 -35.28 -6.96 -1.52
N ASP A 380 -34.91 -6.66 -0.27
CA ASP A 380 -34.29 -5.38 0.10
C ASP A 380 -32.99 -5.13 -0.67
N ILE A 381 -32.13 -6.14 -0.74
CA ILE A 381 -30.86 -6.07 -1.47
C ILE A 381 -31.13 -5.84 -2.96
N ALA A 382 -32.05 -6.59 -3.56
CA ALA A 382 -32.40 -6.43 -4.97
C ALA A 382 -32.95 -5.03 -5.26
N LYS A 383 -33.82 -4.48 -4.39
CA LYS A 383 -34.40 -3.14 -4.53
C LYS A 383 -33.45 -1.99 -4.17
N MET A 384 -32.22 -2.28 -3.79
CA MET A 384 -31.13 -1.31 -3.78
C MET A 384 -30.36 -1.26 -5.10
N ILE A 385 -30.49 -2.23 -5.99
CA ILE A 385 -29.62 -2.35 -7.16
C ILE A 385 -30.27 -1.71 -8.38
N ASP A 386 -29.57 -0.76 -9.00
CA ASP A 386 -29.76 -0.33 -10.38
C ASP A 386 -28.77 -1.12 -11.26
N LEU A 387 -29.27 -2.10 -12.02
CA LEU A 387 -28.42 -2.95 -12.85
C LEU A 387 -27.87 -2.15 -14.04
N ALA A 388 -26.56 -1.93 -14.07
CA ALA A 388 -25.92 -1.07 -15.08
C ALA A 388 -25.64 -1.80 -16.41
N LEU A 389 -26.27 -1.34 -17.49
CA LEU A 389 -26.15 -1.84 -18.87
C LEU A 389 -25.70 -0.72 -19.83
N LEU A 390 -24.55 -0.11 -19.51
CA LEU A 390 -24.12 1.17 -20.09
C LEU A 390 -22.82 1.10 -20.88
N GLN A 391 -22.22 -0.09 -21.05
CA GLN A 391 -21.00 -0.17 -21.85
C GLN A 391 -21.26 0.28 -23.28
N PRO A 392 -20.39 1.12 -23.86
CA PRO A 392 -20.63 1.66 -25.20
C PRO A 392 -20.67 0.55 -26.25
N ASN A 393 -19.91 -0.53 -26.04
CA ASN A 393 -19.86 -1.70 -26.92
C ASN A 393 -20.92 -2.79 -26.60
N MET A 394 -21.78 -2.61 -25.59
CA MET A 394 -22.87 -3.57 -25.34
C MET A 394 -23.83 -3.58 -26.52
N THR A 395 -23.92 -4.75 -27.15
CA THR A 395 -24.86 -5.08 -28.21
C THR A 395 -26.29 -5.17 -27.66
N ASP A 396 -27.27 -5.07 -28.55
CA ASP A 396 -28.68 -5.20 -28.20
C ASP A 396 -29.03 -6.56 -27.58
N GLU A 397 -28.31 -7.62 -27.96
CA GLU A 397 -28.48 -8.95 -27.36
C GLU A 397 -27.94 -9.00 -25.92
N GLU A 398 -26.80 -8.37 -25.65
CA GLU A 398 -26.27 -8.25 -24.29
C GLU A 398 -27.17 -7.38 -23.40
N ILE A 399 -27.76 -6.32 -23.97
CA ILE A 399 -28.75 -5.50 -23.26
C ILE A 399 -30.00 -6.32 -22.95
N ARG A 400 -30.52 -7.09 -23.90
CA ARG A 400 -31.66 -8.02 -23.70
C ARG A 400 -31.38 -9.01 -22.58
N ALA A 401 -30.23 -9.68 -22.61
CA ALA A 401 -29.81 -10.60 -21.55
C ALA A 401 -29.67 -9.92 -20.18
N GLY A 402 -29.15 -8.68 -20.16
CA GLY A 402 -29.09 -7.84 -18.98
C GLY A 402 -30.47 -7.48 -18.41
N LEU A 403 -31.43 -7.14 -19.27
CA LEU A 403 -32.81 -6.84 -18.88
C LEU A 403 -33.52 -8.07 -18.31
N GLU A 404 -33.34 -9.25 -18.92
CA GLU A 404 -33.84 -10.51 -18.35
C GLU A 404 -33.20 -10.83 -17.00
N THR A 405 -31.93 -10.48 -16.83
CA THR A 405 -31.24 -10.58 -15.53
C THR A 405 -31.87 -9.65 -14.50
N ALA A 406 -32.12 -8.38 -14.86
CA ALA A 406 -32.77 -7.41 -13.99
C ALA A 406 -34.15 -7.89 -13.53
N LYS A 407 -34.93 -8.48 -14.45
CA LYS A 407 -36.24 -9.10 -14.22
C LYS A 407 -36.16 -10.32 -13.31
N LYS A 408 -35.28 -11.26 -13.62
CA LYS A 408 -35.05 -12.48 -12.83
C LYS A 408 -34.75 -12.16 -11.36
N PHE A 409 -33.90 -11.16 -11.14
CA PHE A 409 -33.47 -10.76 -9.81
C PHE A 409 -34.32 -9.65 -9.18
N LYS A 410 -35.37 -9.18 -9.86
CA LYS A 410 -36.31 -8.14 -9.38
C LYS A 410 -35.59 -6.89 -8.85
N THR A 411 -34.53 -6.48 -9.54
CA THR A 411 -33.74 -5.28 -9.19
C THR A 411 -34.62 -4.02 -9.11
N ALA A 412 -34.10 -2.93 -8.54
CA ALA A 412 -34.82 -1.66 -8.46
C ALA A 412 -35.10 -1.13 -9.87
N THR A 413 -34.02 -0.95 -10.64
CA THR A 413 -34.10 -0.50 -12.03
C THR A 413 -33.11 -1.25 -12.92
N ALA A 414 -33.37 -1.22 -14.23
CA ALA A 414 -32.37 -1.43 -15.25
C ALA A 414 -31.86 -0.07 -15.75
N CYS A 415 -30.56 0.19 -15.58
CA CYS A 415 -29.91 1.43 -15.99
C CYS A 415 -29.35 1.29 -17.41
N ILE A 416 -29.94 1.97 -18.39
CA ILE A 416 -29.76 1.70 -19.82
C ILE A 416 -29.39 2.94 -20.64
N LYS A 417 -28.92 2.71 -21.86
CA LYS A 417 -28.79 3.75 -22.89
C LYS A 417 -30.20 4.18 -23.35
N PRO A 418 -30.46 5.49 -23.60
CA PRO A 418 -31.80 5.97 -23.95
C PRO A 418 -32.46 5.25 -25.14
N TYR A 419 -31.69 4.88 -26.16
CA TYR A 419 -32.24 4.20 -27.35
C TYR A 419 -32.85 2.82 -27.02
N SER A 420 -32.45 2.20 -25.92
CA SER A 420 -32.90 0.87 -25.53
C SER A 420 -34.21 0.87 -24.71
N ILE A 421 -34.80 2.04 -24.43
CA ILE A 421 -36.04 2.16 -23.64
C ILE A 421 -37.20 1.32 -24.23
N PRO A 422 -37.47 1.31 -25.55
CA PRO A 422 -38.55 0.50 -26.11
C PRO A 422 -38.38 -1.00 -25.82
N MET A 423 -37.16 -1.51 -25.99
CA MET A 423 -36.82 -2.91 -25.69
C MET A 423 -36.99 -3.21 -24.20
N ALA A 424 -36.55 -2.30 -23.32
CA ALA A 424 -36.69 -2.46 -21.88
C ALA A 424 -38.16 -2.50 -21.44
N LYS A 425 -39.04 -1.71 -22.06
CA LYS A 425 -40.48 -1.74 -21.78
C LYS A 425 -41.11 -3.10 -22.08
N GLU A 426 -40.75 -3.68 -23.22
CA GLU A 426 -41.25 -4.99 -23.63
C GLU A 426 -40.80 -6.08 -22.64
N ILE A 427 -39.49 -6.15 -22.38
CA ILE A 427 -38.91 -7.23 -21.55
C ILE A 427 -39.32 -7.12 -20.08
N LEU A 428 -39.30 -5.90 -19.52
CA LEU A 428 -39.55 -5.65 -18.11
C LEU A 428 -41.04 -5.50 -17.77
N ALA A 429 -41.95 -5.64 -18.75
CA ALA A 429 -43.38 -5.59 -18.52
C ALA A 429 -43.81 -6.56 -17.41
N GLY A 430 -44.58 -6.06 -16.43
CA GLY A 430 -45.07 -6.84 -15.28
C GLY A 430 -44.01 -7.29 -14.26
N SER A 431 -42.73 -6.93 -14.44
CA SER A 431 -41.65 -7.37 -13.55
C SER A 431 -41.51 -6.56 -12.25
N GLY A 432 -42.04 -5.33 -12.23
CA GLY A 432 -41.80 -4.37 -11.15
C GLY A 432 -40.37 -3.80 -11.12
N VAL A 433 -39.58 -4.00 -12.17
CA VAL A 433 -38.28 -3.34 -12.39
C VAL A 433 -38.52 -2.07 -13.18
N LEU A 434 -38.03 -0.93 -12.68
CA LEU A 434 -38.17 0.36 -13.34
C LEU A 434 -37.11 0.56 -14.42
N ILE A 435 -37.38 1.45 -15.38
CA ILE A 435 -36.45 1.78 -16.47
C ILE A 435 -35.71 3.07 -16.12
N CYS A 436 -34.37 3.01 -16.08
CA CYS A 436 -33.51 4.12 -15.68
C CYS A 436 -32.54 4.55 -16.80
N PRO A 437 -32.95 5.36 -17.78
CA PRO A 437 -32.02 5.85 -18.79
C PRO A 437 -31.06 6.93 -18.24
N VAL A 438 -29.86 6.98 -18.81
CA VAL A 438 -28.87 8.04 -18.54
C VAL A 438 -28.98 9.17 -19.56
N ILE A 439 -28.74 10.43 -19.17
CA ILE A 439 -28.74 11.59 -20.08
C ILE A 439 -27.51 12.48 -19.86
N GLY A 440 -27.06 13.17 -20.91
CA GLY A 440 -25.81 13.93 -20.91
C GLY A 440 -24.60 13.06 -20.53
N PHE A 441 -24.69 11.75 -20.72
CA PHE A 441 -23.79 10.76 -20.12
C PHE A 441 -22.67 10.33 -21.10
N PRO A 442 -21.44 10.08 -20.63
CA PRO A 442 -20.97 10.20 -19.25
C PRO A 442 -20.37 11.56 -18.89
N HIS A 443 -20.17 12.48 -19.85
CA HIS A 443 -19.32 13.64 -19.62
C HIS A 443 -20.04 14.91 -19.15
N GLY A 444 -21.37 14.99 -19.30
CA GLY A 444 -22.16 16.13 -18.86
C GLY A 444 -21.86 17.43 -19.60
N ASN A 445 -21.22 17.38 -20.78
CA ASN A 445 -20.71 18.56 -21.49
C ASN A 445 -21.65 19.10 -22.59
N SER A 446 -22.78 18.45 -22.84
CA SER A 446 -23.83 18.96 -23.74
C SER A 446 -24.50 20.20 -23.16
N THR A 447 -25.07 21.05 -24.03
CA THR A 447 -25.82 22.23 -23.58
C THR A 447 -27.06 21.84 -22.77
N THR A 448 -27.50 22.72 -21.87
CA THR A 448 -28.74 22.53 -21.07
C THR A 448 -29.94 22.18 -21.96
N LYS A 449 -30.12 22.85 -23.11
CA LYS A 449 -31.22 22.57 -24.04
C LYS A 449 -31.20 21.14 -24.56
N VAL A 450 -30.03 20.61 -24.89
CA VAL A 450 -29.87 19.22 -25.36
C VAL A 450 -30.19 18.24 -24.23
N LYS A 451 -29.69 18.47 -23.01
CA LYS A 451 -29.98 17.61 -21.86
C LYS A 451 -31.46 17.62 -21.48
N VAL A 452 -32.12 18.78 -21.52
CA VAL A 452 -33.57 18.92 -21.26
C VAL A 452 -34.37 18.16 -22.33
N PHE A 453 -34.00 18.29 -23.60
CA PHE A 453 -34.63 17.54 -24.69
C PHE A 453 -34.45 16.03 -24.49
N GLU A 454 -33.23 15.58 -24.25
CA GLU A 454 -32.91 14.16 -24.02
C GLU A 454 -33.68 13.58 -22.82
N ALA A 455 -33.73 14.32 -21.70
CA ALA A 455 -34.49 13.92 -20.52
C ALA A 455 -36.00 13.86 -20.79
N THR A 456 -36.55 14.84 -21.50
CA THR A 456 -37.97 14.88 -21.88
C THR A 456 -38.34 13.68 -22.75
N GLU A 457 -37.53 13.37 -23.76
CA GLU A 457 -37.77 12.25 -24.66
C GLU A 457 -37.58 10.90 -23.95
N ALA A 458 -36.61 10.80 -23.04
CA ALA A 458 -36.43 9.61 -22.21
C ALA A 458 -37.66 9.32 -21.34
N VAL A 459 -38.23 10.34 -20.70
CA VAL A 459 -39.45 10.19 -19.90
C VAL A 459 -40.66 9.81 -20.77
N LYS A 460 -40.89 10.52 -21.88
CA LYS A 460 -41.97 10.19 -22.84
C LYS A 460 -41.86 8.75 -23.36
N SER A 461 -40.64 8.28 -23.59
CA SER A 461 -40.38 6.93 -24.07
C SER A 461 -40.69 5.86 -23.01
N GLY A 462 -40.72 6.22 -21.71
CA GLY A 462 -41.04 5.36 -20.58
C GLY A 462 -39.90 5.18 -19.56
N GLY A 463 -38.96 6.12 -19.50
CA GLY A 463 -38.01 6.24 -18.41
C GLY A 463 -38.72 6.65 -17.12
N HIS A 464 -38.59 5.85 -16.08
CA HIS A 464 -39.23 6.10 -14.77
C HIS A 464 -38.31 6.89 -13.83
N GLU A 465 -36.99 6.69 -13.97
CA GLU A 465 -35.98 7.41 -13.22
C GLU A 465 -34.88 7.87 -14.20
N ILE A 466 -34.41 9.12 -14.13
CA ILE A 466 -33.41 9.64 -15.07
C ILE A 466 -32.10 9.91 -14.34
N ASP A 467 -30.99 9.37 -14.83
CA ASP A 467 -29.65 9.61 -14.29
C ASP A 467 -28.91 10.64 -15.17
N MET A 468 -28.86 11.91 -14.74
CA MET A 468 -28.17 12.99 -15.48
C MET A 468 -26.74 13.19 -14.99
N VAL A 469 -25.84 13.70 -15.85
CA VAL A 469 -24.50 14.18 -15.44
C VAL A 469 -24.46 15.71 -15.43
N ILE A 470 -23.97 16.29 -14.34
CA ILE A 470 -23.76 17.75 -14.25
C ILE A 470 -22.71 18.22 -15.26
N ASN A 471 -22.72 19.51 -15.59
CA ASN A 471 -21.57 20.12 -16.25
C ASN A 471 -20.38 20.28 -15.27
N VAL A 472 -19.49 19.28 -15.24
CA VAL A 472 -18.33 19.22 -14.35
C VAL A 472 -17.41 20.44 -14.54
N GLY A 473 -17.19 20.88 -15.79
CA GLY A 473 -16.35 22.03 -16.08
C GLY A 473 -16.88 23.32 -15.46
N LYS A 474 -18.20 23.54 -15.51
CA LYS A 474 -18.85 24.69 -14.87
C LYS A 474 -18.78 24.63 -13.34
N ALA A 475 -18.94 23.46 -12.74
CA ALA A 475 -18.78 23.27 -11.31
C ALA A 475 -17.34 23.57 -10.85
N LEU A 476 -16.32 23.08 -11.59
CA LEU A 476 -14.91 23.34 -11.29
C LEU A 476 -14.51 24.81 -11.44
N SER A 477 -15.18 25.54 -12.35
CA SER A 477 -15.00 26.99 -12.51
C SER A 477 -15.79 27.84 -11.50
N GLY A 478 -16.55 27.22 -10.59
CA GLY A 478 -17.37 27.93 -9.61
C GLY A 478 -18.61 28.62 -10.19
N GLU A 479 -19.05 28.24 -11.39
CA GLU A 479 -20.20 28.83 -12.08
C GLU A 479 -21.52 28.20 -11.59
N TRP A 480 -21.81 28.40 -10.32
CA TRP A 480 -22.88 27.69 -9.60
C TRP A 480 -24.27 28.05 -10.10
N GLU A 481 -24.51 29.27 -10.56
CA GLU A 481 -25.79 29.69 -11.14
C GLU A 481 -26.11 28.88 -12.41
N TYR A 482 -25.11 28.61 -13.25
CA TYR A 482 -25.27 27.77 -14.43
C TYR A 482 -25.63 26.34 -14.05
N VAL A 483 -24.91 25.78 -13.08
CA VAL A 483 -25.11 24.39 -12.63
C VAL A 483 -26.48 24.22 -11.97
N GLU A 484 -26.87 25.16 -11.12
CA GLU A 484 -28.19 25.17 -10.47
C GLU A 484 -29.31 25.26 -11.50
N GLU A 485 -29.22 26.20 -12.45
CA GLU A 485 -30.25 26.37 -13.47
C GLU A 485 -30.34 25.17 -14.43
N GLU A 486 -29.20 24.54 -14.78
CA GLU A 486 -29.18 23.31 -15.58
C GLU A 486 -29.91 22.17 -14.85
N ILE A 487 -29.56 21.91 -13.59
CA ILE A 487 -30.20 20.84 -12.80
C ILE A 487 -31.69 21.13 -12.63
N LYS A 488 -32.06 22.39 -12.39
CA LYS A 488 -33.45 22.80 -12.20
C LYS A 488 -34.29 22.54 -13.45
N GLN A 489 -33.85 23.00 -14.63
CA GLN A 489 -34.61 22.80 -15.87
C GLN A 489 -34.79 21.31 -16.21
N ILE A 490 -33.77 20.49 -15.97
CA ILE A 490 -33.85 19.05 -16.21
C ILE A 490 -34.79 18.40 -15.18
N ASN A 491 -34.71 18.79 -13.91
CA ASN A 491 -35.60 18.28 -12.87
C ASN A 491 -37.07 18.61 -13.16
N ASP A 492 -37.36 19.86 -13.55
CA ASP A 492 -38.71 20.30 -13.90
C ASP A 492 -39.28 19.50 -15.09
N ALA A 493 -38.47 19.25 -16.13
CA ALA A 493 -38.87 18.43 -17.27
C ALA A 493 -39.13 16.96 -16.89
N VAL A 494 -38.30 16.38 -16.03
CA VAL A 494 -38.41 14.98 -15.60
C VAL A 494 -39.61 14.76 -14.67
N VAL A 495 -39.74 15.61 -13.65
CA VAL A 495 -40.84 15.54 -12.68
C VAL A 495 -42.18 15.89 -13.33
N GLY A 496 -42.21 16.87 -14.24
CA GLY A 496 -43.40 17.21 -15.01
C GLY A 496 -43.93 16.06 -15.88
N GLY A 497 -43.07 15.12 -16.27
CA GLY A 497 -43.44 13.89 -16.96
C GLY A 497 -43.73 12.68 -16.04
N GLY A 498 -43.71 12.87 -14.72
CA GLY A 498 -44.02 11.82 -13.73
C GLY A 498 -42.84 10.90 -13.37
N ALA A 499 -41.61 11.25 -13.76
CA ALA A 499 -40.39 10.52 -13.42
C ALA A 499 -39.60 11.22 -12.31
N ILE A 500 -38.56 10.56 -11.78
CA ILE A 500 -37.65 11.16 -10.79
C ILE A 500 -36.25 11.40 -11.36
N LEU A 501 -35.57 12.44 -10.89
CA LEU A 501 -34.20 12.77 -11.32
C LEU A 501 -33.15 12.30 -10.30
N LYS A 502 -32.06 11.73 -10.80
CA LYS A 502 -30.81 11.49 -10.08
C LYS A 502 -29.68 12.29 -10.73
N VAL A 503 -28.94 13.02 -9.92
CA VAL A 503 -27.88 13.93 -10.39
C VAL A 503 -26.50 13.33 -10.11
N ILE A 504 -25.76 12.98 -11.17
CA ILE A 504 -24.39 12.46 -11.09
C ILE A 504 -23.42 13.62 -11.02
N PHE A 505 -22.63 13.66 -9.96
CA PHE A 505 -21.63 14.71 -9.74
C PHE A 505 -20.31 14.42 -10.45
N GLU A 506 -19.97 13.13 -10.60
CA GLU A 506 -18.65 12.66 -10.99
C GLU A 506 -17.56 13.09 -9.98
N ASN A 507 -17.73 12.61 -8.75
CA ASN A 507 -16.90 12.97 -7.60
C ASN A 507 -15.40 12.79 -7.85
N ASP A 508 -15.02 11.87 -8.74
CA ASP A 508 -13.65 11.65 -9.14
C ASP A 508 -12.94 12.95 -9.55
N TYR A 509 -13.61 13.86 -10.25
CA TYR A 509 -13.04 15.14 -10.68
C TYR A 509 -13.16 16.26 -9.66
N LEU A 510 -13.94 16.08 -8.60
CA LEU A 510 -14.36 17.13 -7.69
C LEU A 510 -13.56 17.13 -6.39
N LYS A 511 -13.52 18.31 -5.75
CA LYS A 511 -13.08 18.47 -4.37
C LYS A 511 -14.29 18.41 -3.45
N ASP A 512 -14.07 18.13 -2.17
CA ASP A 512 -15.12 18.07 -1.14
C ASP A 512 -16.00 19.35 -1.13
N GLU A 513 -15.40 20.53 -1.29
CA GLU A 513 -16.13 21.81 -1.35
C GLU A 513 -17.13 21.88 -2.52
N HIS A 514 -16.79 21.31 -3.68
CA HIS A 514 -17.69 21.23 -4.82
C HIS A 514 -18.82 20.22 -4.56
N ILE A 515 -18.50 19.07 -3.96
CA ILE A 515 -19.49 18.04 -3.63
C ILE A 515 -20.52 18.59 -2.63
N ILE A 516 -20.06 19.31 -1.60
CA ILE A 516 -20.94 19.98 -0.63
C ILE A 516 -21.86 20.97 -1.35
N LYS A 517 -21.28 21.82 -2.23
CA LYS A 517 -22.08 22.82 -2.95
C LYS A 517 -23.15 22.21 -3.86
N LEU A 518 -22.82 21.10 -4.53
CA LEU A 518 -23.77 20.36 -5.35
C LEU A 518 -24.87 19.71 -4.51
N CYS A 519 -24.54 19.16 -3.33
CA CYS A 519 -25.53 18.67 -2.36
C CYS A 519 -26.51 19.77 -1.94
N GLU A 520 -26.03 20.99 -1.67
CA GLU A 520 -26.87 22.15 -1.34
C GLU A 520 -27.80 22.53 -2.49
N ILE A 521 -27.27 22.62 -3.71
CA ILE A 521 -28.05 22.95 -4.93
C ILE A 521 -29.13 21.89 -5.16
N CYS A 522 -28.77 20.61 -5.13
CA CYS A 522 -29.71 19.50 -5.29
C CYS A 522 -30.78 19.47 -4.20
N THR A 523 -30.42 19.83 -2.96
CA THR A 523 -31.36 19.97 -1.85
C THR A 523 -32.33 21.12 -2.07
N LYS A 524 -31.85 22.28 -2.52
CA LYS A 524 -32.67 23.46 -2.82
C LYS A 524 -33.67 23.17 -3.94
N ILE A 525 -33.26 22.44 -4.98
CA ILE A 525 -34.11 22.06 -6.11
C ILE A 525 -35.10 20.95 -5.72
N GLY A 526 -34.74 20.09 -4.77
CA GLY A 526 -35.56 18.96 -4.34
C GLY A 526 -35.48 17.76 -5.29
N VAL A 527 -34.28 17.47 -5.83
CA VAL A 527 -34.06 16.27 -6.65
C VAL A 527 -34.22 15.00 -5.81
N ALA A 528 -34.62 13.89 -6.44
CA ALA A 528 -34.84 12.64 -5.70
C ALA A 528 -33.53 12.00 -5.22
N PHE A 529 -32.48 12.02 -6.05
CA PHE A 529 -31.18 11.45 -5.71
C PHE A 529 -30.00 12.33 -6.12
N VAL A 530 -28.95 12.29 -5.31
CA VAL A 530 -27.58 12.61 -5.73
C VAL A 530 -26.79 11.32 -5.94
N LYS A 531 -25.93 11.29 -6.96
CA LYS A 531 -25.18 10.09 -7.38
C LYS A 531 -23.69 10.42 -7.48
N THR A 532 -22.84 9.52 -6.99
CA THR A 532 -21.39 9.75 -6.94
C THR A 532 -20.78 9.91 -8.33
N SER A 533 -20.91 8.90 -9.19
CA SER A 533 -20.01 8.73 -10.33
C SER A 533 -20.67 8.04 -11.53
N THR A 534 -20.13 8.20 -12.73
CA THR A 534 -20.67 7.55 -13.94
C THR A 534 -20.16 6.14 -14.17
N GLY A 535 -18.98 5.80 -13.65
CA GLY A 535 -18.19 4.65 -14.08
C GLY A 535 -17.11 5.00 -15.11
N TYR A 536 -17.17 6.18 -15.72
CA TYR A 536 -16.30 6.61 -16.83
C TYR A 536 -15.50 7.88 -16.48
N GLY A 537 -15.42 8.22 -15.20
CA GLY A 537 -14.70 9.37 -14.62
C GLY A 537 -13.18 9.18 -14.60
N PHE A 538 -12.58 8.85 -15.74
CA PHE A 538 -11.17 8.52 -15.84
C PHE A 538 -10.25 9.72 -15.57
N LYS A 539 -9.48 9.65 -14.49
CA LYS A 539 -8.42 10.61 -14.16
C LYS A 539 -7.08 10.15 -14.67
N LYS A 540 -6.40 11.03 -15.42
CA LYS A 540 -4.99 10.82 -15.79
C LYS A 540 -4.15 10.83 -14.51
N GLN A 541 -3.58 9.68 -14.22
CA GLN A 541 -2.66 9.46 -13.13
C GLN A 541 -1.29 10.03 -13.52
N SER A 542 -0.44 10.28 -12.53
CA SER A 542 0.92 10.79 -12.74
C SER A 542 1.79 9.85 -13.59
N ASN A 543 1.48 8.56 -13.64
CA ASN A 543 2.13 7.57 -14.50
C ASN A 543 1.65 7.59 -15.97
N GLY A 544 0.78 8.55 -16.34
CA GLY A 544 0.23 8.68 -17.69
C GLY A 544 -0.97 7.77 -18.00
N MET A 545 -1.26 6.77 -17.15
CA MET A 545 -2.45 5.93 -17.27
C MET A 545 -3.69 6.65 -16.75
N TYR A 546 -4.87 6.19 -17.14
CA TYR A 546 -6.12 6.67 -16.61
C TYR A 546 -6.67 5.68 -15.56
N SER A 547 -7.15 6.18 -14.43
CA SER A 547 -7.78 5.36 -13.37
C SER A 547 -9.06 6.02 -12.87
N TYR A 548 -9.84 5.27 -12.11
CA TYR A 548 -11.18 5.62 -11.66
C TYR A 548 -11.41 5.09 -10.24
N ASP A 549 -11.82 5.96 -9.33
CA ASP A 549 -12.08 5.65 -7.92
C ASP A 549 -13.55 5.29 -7.70
N GLY A 550 -14.47 6.08 -8.27
CA GLY A 550 -15.90 5.91 -8.15
C GLY A 550 -16.47 6.29 -6.78
N ALA A 551 -17.40 5.48 -6.28
CA ALA A 551 -17.99 5.62 -4.96
C ALA A 551 -17.00 5.21 -3.87
N THR A 552 -16.49 6.21 -3.14
CA THR A 552 -15.63 6.01 -1.97
C THR A 552 -16.43 6.24 -0.68
N ILE A 553 -16.05 5.56 0.42
CA ILE A 553 -16.68 5.76 1.74
C ILE A 553 -16.62 7.23 2.18
N PRO A 554 -15.50 7.96 2.06
CA PRO A 554 -15.45 9.38 2.40
C PRO A 554 -16.47 10.22 1.62
N HIS A 555 -16.58 10.03 0.30
CA HIS A 555 -17.55 10.76 -0.51
C HIS A 555 -19.00 10.42 -0.14
N LEU A 556 -19.31 9.15 0.12
CA LEU A 556 -20.64 8.73 0.54
C LEU A 556 -21.02 9.32 1.90
N ALA A 557 -20.10 9.31 2.86
CA ALA A 557 -20.31 9.93 4.17
C ALA A 557 -20.52 11.45 4.03
N LEU A 558 -19.73 12.12 3.18
CA LEU A 558 -19.85 13.54 2.91
C LEU A 558 -21.22 13.88 2.28
N MET A 559 -21.59 13.20 1.20
CA MET A 559 -22.88 13.42 0.53
C MET A 559 -24.05 13.15 1.48
N ARG A 560 -23.99 12.08 2.28
CA ARG A 560 -25.07 11.76 3.21
C ARG A 560 -25.22 12.81 4.31
N LYS A 561 -24.10 13.36 4.81
CA LYS A 561 -24.07 14.44 5.81
C LYS A 561 -24.68 15.74 5.28
N HIS A 562 -24.49 16.05 3.99
CA HIS A 562 -24.89 17.32 3.38
C HIS A 562 -26.21 17.26 2.59
N CYS A 563 -26.87 16.10 2.55
CA CYS A 563 -28.22 15.96 1.99
C CYS A 563 -29.22 15.64 3.12
N PRO A 564 -30.43 16.22 3.12
CA PRO A 564 -31.49 15.82 4.04
C PRO A 564 -32.06 14.44 3.68
N PRO A 565 -32.84 13.80 4.57
CA PRO A 565 -33.47 12.50 4.28
C PRO A 565 -34.37 12.48 3.04
N SER A 566 -34.91 13.62 2.61
CA SER A 566 -35.70 13.73 1.37
C SER A 566 -34.88 13.55 0.10
N VAL A 567 -33.57 13.86 0.13
CA VAL A 567 -32.65 13.65 -0.99
C VAL A 567 -31.85 12.37 -0.72
N GLN A 568 -32.12 11.36 -1.54
CA GLN A 568 -31.48 10.06 -1.43
C GLN A 568 -30.07 10.07 -2.04
N VAL A 569 -29.22 9.12 -1.65
CA VAL A 569 -27.86 9.00 -2.22
C VAL A 569 -27.74 7.67 -2.95
N LYS A 570 -27.15 7.71 -4.16
CA LYS A 570 -26.82 6.56 -4.98
C LYS A 570 -25.31 6.39 -5.12
N ALA A 571 -24.78 5.27 -4.62
CA ALA A 571 -23.37 4.90 -4.82
C ALA A 571 -23.18 4.25 -6.20
N ALA A 572 -22.27 4.74 -7.02
CA ALA A 572 -21.97 4.14 -8.32
C ALA A 572 -20.46 4.08 -8.59
N GLY A 573 -20.02 2.96 -9.18
CA GLY A 573 -18.62 2.65 -9.43
C GLY A 573 -17.87 2.17 -8.19
N GLY A 574 -17.73 0.86 -8.01
CA GLY A 574 -16.97 0.28 -6.88
C GLY A 574 -17.77 -0.72 -6.04
N VAL A 575 -19.11 -0.66 -6.04
CA VAL A 575 -19.94 -1.64 -5.32
C VAL A 575 -20.00 -2.95 -6.12
N LYS A 576 -19.06 -3.88 -5.85
CA LYS A 576 -18.93 -5.15 -6.59
C LYS A 576 -19.32 -6.38 -5.78
N THR A 577 -19.36 -6.27 -4.45
CA THR A 577 -19.61 -7.39 -3.54
C THR A 577 -20.82 -7.16 -2.64
N LEU A 578 -21.35 -8.23 -2.05
CA LEU A 578 -22.39 -8.11 -1.03
C LEU A 578 -21.93 -7.27 0.16
N ASP A 579 -20.69 -7.45 0.61
CA ASP A 579 -20.12 -6.69 1.73
C ASP A 579 -20.04 -5.19 1.42
N ASP A 580 -19.71 -4.82 0.17
CA ASP A 580 -19.76 -3.42 -0.26
C ASP A 580 -21.18 -2.87 -0.22
N LEU A 581 -22.18 -3.63 -0.70
CA LEU A 581 -23.59 -3.21 -0.70
C LEU A 581 -24.12 -3.04 0.73
N LEU A 582 -23.87 -4.01 1.61
CA LEU A 582 -24.30 -3.95 3.00
C LEU A 582 -23.65 -2.77 3.73
N ARG A 583 -22.36 -2.50 3.45
CA ARG A 583 -21.64 -1.35 4.02
C ARG A 583 -22.27 -0.02 3.62
N VAL A 584 -22.52 0.20 2.33
CA VAL A 584 -23.16 1.45 1.90
C VAL A 584 -24.60 1.56 2.40
N ARG A 585 -25.34 0.44 2.50
CA ARG A 585 -26.68 0.41 3.13
C ARG A 585 -26.63 0.88 4.58
N ALA A 586 -25.69 0.36 5.35
CA ALA A 586 -25.51 0.74 6.76
C ALA A 586 -25.15 2.23 6.94
N MET A 587 -24.58 2.88 5.92
CA MET A 587 -24.33 4.33 5.90
C MET A 587 -25.56 5.18 5.51
N GLY A 588 -26.72 4.56 5.27
CA GLY A 588 -27.93 5.26 4.84
C GLY A 588 -27.97 5.58 3.34
N ILE A 589 -27.16 4.89 2.53
CA ILE A 589 -27.24 4.93 1.07
C ILE A 589 -28.34 3.97 0.62
N THR A 590 -29.26 4.45 -0.21
CA THR A 590 -30.50 3.71 -0.54
C THR A 590 -30.49 3.11 -1.94
N ARG A 591 -29.51 3.47 -2.79
CA ARG A 591 -29.35 2.88 -4.11
C ARG A 591 -27.89 2.66 -4.48
N VAL A 592 -27.62 1.60 -5.25
CA VAL A 592 -26.30 1.28 -5.80
C VAL A 592 -26.39 1.02 -7.30
N GLY A 593 -25.48 1.59 -8.07
CA GLY A 593 -25.27 1.21 -9.47
C GLY A 593 -24.24 0.08 -9.54
N ALA A 594 -24.67 -1.11 -9.96
CA ALA A 594 -23.81 -2.30 -10.01
C ALA A 594 -24.09 -3.14 -11.25
N SER A 595 -23.04 -3.69 -11.87
CA SER A 595 -23.15 -4.73 -12.90
C SER A 595 -23.14 -6.15 -12.29
N ALA A 596 -22.66 -6.29 -11.05
CA ALA A 596 -22.47 -7.57 -10.35
C ALA A 596 -23.70 -8.05 -9.56
N ALA A 597 -24.91 -7.60 -9.92
CA ALA A 597 -26.14 -7.97 -9.21
C ALA A 597 -26.32 -9.50 -9.01
N PRO A 598 -26.07 -10.35 -10.03
CA PRO A 598 -26.20 -11.80 -9.85
C PRO A 598 -25.26 -12.36 -8.77
N ALA A 599 -24.02 -11.88 -8.72
CA ALA A 599 -23.03 -12.32 -7.75
C ALA A 599 -23.40 -11.87 -6.33
N ILE A 600 -23.84 -10.62 -6.18
CA ILE A 600 -24.29 -10.05 -4.91
C ILE A 600 -25.48 -10.82 -4.34
N ILE A 601 -26.49 -11.09 -5.17
CA ILE A 601 -27.72 -11.76 -4.74
C ILE A 601 -27.46 -13.25 -4.45
N ALA A 602 -26.62 -13.91 -5.26
CA ALA A 602 -26.23 -15.31 -5.00
C ALA A 602 -25.45 -15.45 -3.68
N GLU A 603 -24.54 -14.51 -3.39
CA GLU A 603 -23.82 -14.48 -2.13
C GLU A 603 -24.75 -14.22 -0.94
N ALA A 604 -25.75 -13.35 -1.09
CA ALA A 604 -26.76 -13.09 -0.05
C ALA A 604 -27.50 -14.39 0.34
N GLY A 605 -27.93 -15.17 -0.66
CA GLY A 605 -28.56 -16.47 -0.45
C GLY A 605 -27.63 -17.47 0.27
N LYS A 606 -26.35 -17.52 -0.10
CA LYS A 606 -25.35 -18.38 0.59
C LYS A 606 -25.16 -18.01 2.06
N ARG A 607 -25.35 -16.74 2.42
CA ARG A 607 -25.25 -16.24 3.81
C ARG A 607 -26.59 -16.30 4.57
N GLY A 608 -27.60 -16.97 4.02
CA GLY A 608 -28.90 -17.12 4.67
C GLY A 608 -29.81 -15.90 4.60
N ILE A 609 -29.47 -14.89 3.78
CA ILE A 609 -30.32 -13.74 3.53
C ILE A 609 -31.32 -14.12 2.43
N GLY A 610 -32.46 -14.68 2.85
CA GLY A 610 -33.56 -15.10 1.99
C GLY A 610 -34.71 -14.09 1.94
N GLU A 611 -35.93 -14.60 1.75
CA GLU A 611 -37.15 -13.77 1.68
C GLU A 611 -37.50 -13.12 3.01
N THR A 612 -37.25 -13.81 4.13
CA THR A 612 -37.48 -13.24 5.46
C THR A 612 -36.33 -12.31 5.84
N PRO A 613 -36.59 -11.08 6.31
CA PRO A 613 -35.54 -10.19 6.76
C PRO A 613 -34.73 -10.79 7.91
N VAL A 614 -33.41 -10.73 7.80
CA VAL A 614 -32.46 -11.21 8.81
C VAL A 614 -31.60 -10.05 9.30
N GLU A 615 -31.21 -10.10 10.57
CA GLU A 615 -30.24 -9.17 11.11
C GLU A 615 -28.83 -9.58 10.66
N VAL A 616 -28.10 -8.66 10.04
CA VAL A 616 -26.71 -8.87 9.65
C VAL A 616 -25.83 -7.82 10.30
N GLU A 617 -24.67 -8.26 10.78
CA GLU A 617 -23.64 -7.38 11.32
C GLU A 617 -22.76 -6.85 10.19
N VAL A 618 -22.71 -5.52 10.07
CA VAL A 618 -21.96 -4.85 9.01
C VAL A 618 -20.85 -4.01 9.60
N VAL A 619 -19.62 -4.29 9.17
CA VAL A 619 -18.44 -3.53 9.55
C VAL A 619 -18.30 -2.31 8.62
N LEU A 620 -18.39 -1.10 9.20
CA LEU A 620 -18.28 0.16 8.46
C LEU A 620 -16.84 0.52 8.06
N ASP A 621 -15.84 -0.02 8.75
CA ASP A 621 -14.42 0.25 8.48
C ASP A 621 -13.90 -0.62 7.30
N GLY A 622 -13.89 -0.07 6.09
CA GLY A 622 -13.29 -0.71 4.90
C GLY A 622 -13.44 0.12 3.63
N ALA A 623 -12.45 0.09 2.72
CA ALA A 623 -12.59 0.68 1.40
C ALA A 623 -13.59 -0.12 0.56
N VAL A 624 -14.42 0.57 -0.23
CA VAL A 624 -15.20 -0.08 -1.30
C VAL A 624 -14.20 -0.62 -2.33
N SER A 625 -14.46 -1.80 -2.90
CA SER A 625 -13.55 -2.39 -3.89
C SER A 625 -13.29 -1.40 -5.06
N GLY A 626 -12.01 -1.05 -5.27
CA GLY A 626 -11.61 -0.02 -6.22
C GLY A 626 -12.15 -0.25 -7.64
N GLY A 627 -12.48 0.85 -8.31
CA GLY A 627 -13.02 0.90 -9.67
C GLY A 627 -12.00 0.60 -10.76
N GLY A 628 -11.43 -0.61 -10.78
CA GLY A 628 -10.74 -1.11 -11.98
C GLY A 628 -11.73 -1.69 -12.99
N TYR A 629 -11.64 -1.27 -14.25
CA TYR A 629 -12.07 -2.03 -15.42
C TYR A 629 -11.00 -3.05 -15.81
#